data_AF-A0A6V7K4H7-F1
#
_entry.id   AF-A0A6V7K4H7-F1
#
_cell.length_a   1.000
_cell.length_b   1.000
_cell.length_c   1.000
_cell.angle_alpha   90.00
_cell.angle_beta   90.00
_cell.angle_gamma   90.00
#
_symmetry.space_group_name_H-M   'P 1'
#
loop_
_entity.id
_entity.type
_entity.pdbx_description
1 polymer ?
#
loop_
_entity_poly.entity_id
_entity_poly.type
_entity_poly.pdbx_seq_one_letter_code
_entity_poly.pdbx_strand_id
1 'polypeptide(L)'
;GRMFPSRGDLHIAPFTDETLYMEQFNKANFWYQTCFHGVDLSSLRNSAIKEYFRQPIVDTFDIRICMAKSVRHVVDFQTANETDLHKI
;
A
#
# COMPACT_ATOMS: atom_id res chain seq x y z
N GLY A 1 12.41 5.59 33.77
CA GLY A 1 13.16 4.45 33.20
C GLY A 1 13.51 4.74 31.75
N ARG A 2 14.21 3.84 31.05
CA ARG A 2 14.42 3.95 29.59
C ARG A 2 13.46 3.02 28.84
N MET A 3 13.07 3.38 27.61
CA MET A 3 12.26 2.54 26.74
C MET A 3 13.09 1.86 25.65
N PHE A 4 12.79 0.59 25.36
CA PHE A 4 13.41 -0.20 24.30
C PHE A 4 12.31 -0.88 23.47
N PRO A 5 12.14 -0.53 22.18
CA PRO A 5 12.86 0.50 21.44
C PRO A 5 12.60 1.90 22.01
N SER A 6 13.57 2.81 21.88
CA SER A 6 13.39 4.21 22.30
C SER A 6 12.69 5.04 21.23
N ARG A 7 12.76 4.64 19.95
CA ARG A 7 12.29 5.41 18.81
C ARG A 7 11.94 4.49 17.63
N GLY A 8 10.99 4.90 16.81
CA GLY A 8 10.66 4.32 15.51
C GLY A 8 10.83 5.32 14.37
N ASP A 9 11.36 4.85 13.23
CA ASP A 9 11.53 5.64 12.00
C ASP A 9 10.70 5.05 10.86
N LEU A 10 9.75 5.81 10.34
CA LEU A 10 8.98 5.47 9.13
C LEU A 10 9.57 6.24 7.94
N HIS A 11 9.99 5.50 6.92
CA HIS A 11 10.53 6.06 5.69
C HIS A 11 9.54 5.89 4.54
N ILE A 12 9.28 6.96 3.79
CA ILE A 12 8.37 6.97 2.65
C ILE A 12 9.12 7.55 1.44
N ALA A 13 9.11 6.84 0.32
CA ALA A 13 9.68 7.30 -0.95
C ALA A 13 8.72 7.00 -2.10
N PRO A 14 8.52 7.93 -3.05
CA PRO A 14 7.80 7.62 -4.28
C PRO A 14 8.63 6.65 -5.13
N PHE A 15 7.96 5.71 -5.79
CA PHE A 15 8.59 4.73 -6.68
C PHE A 15 7.79 4.58 -7.97
N THR A 16 8.44 4.04 -9.00
CA THR A 16 7.81 3.67 -10.27
C THR A 16 7.98 2.18 -10.52
N ASP A 17 6.87 1.46 -10.64
CA ASP A 17 6.84 0.04 -10.99
C ASP A 17 5.58 -0.25 -11.82
N GLU A 18 5.75 -0.22 -13.13
CA GLU A 18 4.66 -0.48 -14.07
C GLU A 18 4.18 -1.93 -14.03
N THR A 19 5.10 -2.88 -13.77
CA THR A 19 4.75 -4.31 -13.73
C THR A 19 3.83 -4.59 -12.55
N LEU A 20 4.16 -4.06 -11.38
CA LEU A 20 3.35 -4.17 -10.18
C LEU A 20 1.98 -3.50 -10.33
N TYR A 21 1.94 -2.30 -10.91
CA TYR A 21 0.69 -1.60 -11.19
C TYR A 21 -0.23 -2.42 -12.10
N MET A 22 0.32 -2.96 -13.19
CA MET A 22 -0.43 -3.78 -14.15
C MET A 22 -0.89 -5.10 -13.54
N GLU A 23 -0.12 -5.71 -12.64
CA GLU A 23 -0.54 -6.92 -11.91
C GLU A 23 -1.84 -6.66 -11.13
N GLN A 24 -1.89 -5.59 -10.34
CA GLN A 24 -3.06 -5.24 -9.54
C GLN A 24 -4.26 -4.89 -10.42
N PHE A 25 -4.03 -4.19 -11.53
CA PHE A 25 -5.08 -3.87 -12.50
C PHE A 25 -5.62 -5.14 -13.18
N ASN A 26 -4.75 -6.06 -13.56
CA ASN A 26 -5.12 -7.28 -14.27
C ASN A 26 -5.94 -8.24 -13.40
N LYS A 27 -5.74 -8.26 -12.08
CA LYS A 27 -6.61 -9.01 -11.15
C LYS A 27 -8.07 -8.57 -11.26
N ALA A 28 -8.33 -7.28 -11.50
CA ALA A 28 -9.69 -6.78 -11.67
C ALA A 28 -10.36 -7.20 -12.98
N ASN A 29 -9.59 -7.65 -13.99
CA ASN A 29 -10.15 -8.06 -15.28
C ASN A 29 -10.99 -9.35 -15.19
N PHE A 30 -10.84 -10.15 -14.12
CA PHE A 30 -11.76 -11.24 -13.83
C PHE A 30 -13.22 -10.75 -13.80
N TRP A 31 -13.45 -9.57 -13.24
CA TRP A 31 -14.77 -8.96 -13.11
C TRP A 31 -15.24 -8.27 -14.40
N TYR A 32 -14.39 -8.18 -15.43
CA TYR A 32 -14.75 -7.56 -16.71
C TYR A 32 -15.28 -8.59 -17.72
N GLN A 33 -16.23 -9.41 -17.28
CA GLN A 33 -16.83 -10.46 -18.08
C GLN A 33 -18.35 -10.26 -18.14
N THR A 34 -18.92 -10.29 -19.34
CA THR A 34 -20.37 -10.08 -19.55
C THR A 34 -21.18 -11.38 -19.53
N CYS A 35 -20.54 -12.54 -19.44
CA CYS A 35 -21.19 -13.85 -19.45
C CYS A 35 -20.38 -14.91 -18.69
N PHE A 36 -20.01 -14.62 -17.45
CA PHE A 36 -19.39 -15.61 -16.57
C PHE A 36 -20.45 -16.60 -16.10
N HIS A 37 -20.45 -17.81 -16.67
CA HIS A 37 -21.51 -18.82 -16.45
C HIS A 37 -22.93 -18.28 -16.68
N GLY A 38 -23.11 -17.37 -17.65
CA GLY A 38 -24.41 -16.75 -17.95
C GLY A 38 -24.73 -15.46 -17.19
N VAL A 39 -23.81 -14.95 -16.36
CA VAL A 39 -23.99 -13.73 -15.55
C VAL A 39 -23.03 -12.63 -16.00
N ASP A 40 -23.52 -11.39 -16.10
CA ASP A 40 -22.69 -10.20 -16.35
C ASP A 40 -22.09 -9.67 -15.04
N LEU A 41 -20.76 -9.74 -14.91
CA LEU A 41 -20.00 -9.24 -13.77
C LEU A 41 -19.43 -7.84 -13.98
N SER A 42 -19.52 -7.28 -15.19
CA SER A 42 -18.80 -6.06 -15.60
C SER A 42 -19.08 -4.84 -14.72
N SER A 43 -20.27 -4.78 -14.10
CA SER A 43 -20.66 -3.74 -13.15
C SER A 43 -19.80 -3.72 -11.88
N LEU A 44 -19.20 -4.85 -11.49
CA LEU A 44 -18.38 -4.99 -10.29
C LEU A 44 -16.92 -4.58 -10.51
N ARG A 45 -16.48 -4.39 -11.76
CA ARG A 45 -15.08 -4.10 -12.10
C ARG A 45 -14.51 -2.90 -11.34
N ASN A 46 -15.24 -1.79 -11.26
CA ASN A 46 -14.77 -0.58 -10.59
C ASN A 46 -14.58 -0.81 -9.08
N SER A 47 -15.47 -1.58 -8.47
CA SER A 47 -15.36 -1.98 -7.05
C SER A 47 -14.15 -2.88 -6.83
N ALA A 48 -13.92 -3.85 -7.73
CA ALA A 48 -12.77 -4.74 -7.66
C ALA A 48 -11.43 -4.00 -7.82
N ILE A 49 -11.32 -3.07 -8.78
CA ILE A 49 -10.14 -2.20 -8.93
C ILE A 49 -9.88 -1.48 -7.61
N LYS A 50 -10.90 -0.83 -7.05
CA LYS A 50 -10.79 -0.09 -5.79
C LYS A 50 -10.30 -0.97 -4.65
N GLU A 51 -10.70 -2.23 -4.60
CA GLU A 51 -10.30 -3.19 -3.57
C GLU A 51 -8.84 -3.63 -3.74
N TYR A 52 -8.40 -4.01 -4.95
CA TYR A 52 -7.02 -4.43 -5.19
C TYR A 52 -6.01 -3.30 -4.94
N PHE A 53 -6.34 -2.05 -5.29
CA PHE A 53 -5.46 -0.90 -5.05
C PHE A 53 -5.43 -0.43 -3.59
N ARG A 54 -6.33 -0.94 -2.73
CA ARG A 54 -6.32 -0.66 -1.29
C ARG A 54 -5.47 -1.63 -0.48
N GLN A 55 -4.97 -2.69 -1.11
CA GLN A 55 -4.13 -3.67 -0.45
C GLN A 55 -2.67 -3.18 -0.48
N PRO A 56 -2.03 -2.92 0.67
CA PRO A 56 -0.61 -2.67 0.72
C PRO A 56 0.15 -3.92 0.22
N ILE A 57 1.16 -3.71 -0.61
CA ILE A 57 1.99 -4.79 -1.13
C ILE A 57 3.23 -4.89 -0.25
N VAL A 58 3.43 -6.07 0.34
CA VAL A 58 4.57 -6.35 1.22
C VAL A 58 5.55 -7.23 0.45
N ASP A 59 6.58 -6.61 -0.11
CA ASP A 59 7.66 -7.28 -0.83
C ASP A 59 8.98 -6.49 -0.68
N THR A 60 10.09 -7.10 -1.07
CA THR A 60 11.37 -6.44 -1.32
C THR A 60 11.43 -5.89 -2.74
N PHE A 61 12.21 -4.83 -2.97
CA PHE A 61 12.40 -4.24 -4.29
C PHE A 61 13.80 -3.64 -4.41
N ASP A 62 14.23 -3.39 -5.64
CA ASP A 62 15.50 -2.72 -5.93
C ASP A 62 15.38 -1.21 -5.72
N ILE A 63 16.29 -0.61 -4.94
CA ILE A 63 16.28 0.84 -4.62
C ILE A 63 16.24 1.76 -5.85
N ARG A 64 16.67 1.28 -7.03
CA ARG A 64 16.65 2.03 -8.29
C ARG A 64 15.24 2.42 -8.75
N ILE A 65 14.19 1.76 -8.26
CA ILE A 65 12.80 2.14 -8.60
C ILE A 65 12.33 3.39 -7.84
N CYS A 66 13.04 3.80 -6.78
CA CYS A 66 12.72 5.01 -6.03
C CYS A 66 13.05 6.26 -6.86
N MET A 67 12.07 7.16 -6.99
CA MET A 67 12.19 8.37 -7.81
C MET A 67 12.78 9.55 -7.03
N ALA A 68 12.82 9.46 -5.71
CA ALA A 68 13.35 10.49 -4.83
C ALA A 68 13.89 9.87 -3.54
N LYS A 69 14.65 10.67 -2.79
CA LYS A 69 15.09 10.31 -1.44
C LYS A 69 13.88 10.13 -0.51
N SER A 70 13.95 9.15 0.38
CA SER A 70 12.89 8.94 1.38
C SER A 70 12.74 10.14 2.32
N VAL A 71 11.51 10.49 2.62
CA VAL A 71 11.15 11.36 3.76
C VAL A 71 11.02 10.47 5.01
N ARG A 72 11.53 10.96 6.14
CA ARG A 72 11.53 10.24 7.41
C ARG A 72 10.57 10.89 8.40
N HIS A 73 9.64 10.11 8.91
CA HIS A 73 8.80 10.45 10.06
C HIS A 73 9.33 9.71 11.31
N VAL A 74 9.42 10.40 12.43
CA VAL A 74 10.07 9.90 13.65
C VAL A 74 9.10 9.93 14.82
N VAL A 75 9.01 8.81 15.53
CA VAL A 75 8.27 8.71 16.80
C VAL A 75 9.26 8.38 17.91
N ASP A 76 9.42 9.29 18.89
CA ASP A 76 10.20 9.05 20.10
C ASP A 76 9.27 8.52 21.20
N PHE A 77 9.43 7.24 21.54
CA PHE A 77 8.57 6.56 22.51
C PHE A 77 8.81 7.04 23.94
N GLN A 78 9.93 7.71 24.23
CA GLN A 78 10.17 8.28 25.57
C GLN A 78 9.32 9.52 25.83
N THR A 79 8.84 10.18 24.77
CA THR A 79 8.08 11.42 24.86
C THR A 79 6.67 11.33 24.28
N ALA A 80 6.40 10.35 23.41
CA ALA A 80 5.09 10.16 22.80
C ALA A 80 4.06 9.68 23.83
N ASN A 81 2.85 10.21 23.72
CA ASN A 81 1.68 9.71 24.43
C ASN A 81 0.98 8.64 23.60
N GLU A 82 0.19 7.78 24.25
CA GLU A 82 -0.59 6.74 23.57
C GLU A 82 -1.49 7.31 22.46
N THR A 83 -2.16 8.44 22.73
CA THR A 83 -3.06 9.10 21.80
C THR A 83 -2.37 9.61 20.53
N ASP A 84 -1.06 9.84 20.58
CA ASP A 84 -0.29 10.32 19.43
C ASP A 84 -0.22 9.25 18.32
N LEU A 85 -0.47 7.98 18.67
CA LEU A 85 -0.44 6.85 17.74
C LEU A 85 -1.81 6.54 17.09
N HIS A 86 -2.89 7.23 17.48
CA HIS A 86 -4.22 6.99 16.90
C HIS A 86 -4.36 7.51 15.46
N LYS A 87 -3.51 8.46 15.06
CA LYS A 87 -3.50 9.07 13.73
C LYS A 87 -2.06 9.27 13.27
N ILE A 88 -1.44 8.18 12.85
CA ILE A 88 -0.11 8.17 12.24
C ILE A 88 -0.26 8.19 10.72
#